data_AF-A0A913X0K8-F1
#
_entry.id   AF-A0A913X0K8-F1
#
_cell.length_a   1.000
_cell.length_b   1.000
_cell.length_c   1.000
_cell.angle_alpha   90.00
_cell.angle_beta   90.00
_cell.angle_gamma   90.00
#
_symmetry.space_group_name_H-M   'P 1'
#
loop_
_entity.id
_entity.type
_entity.pdbx_description
1 polymer ?
#
loop_
_entity_poly.entity_id
_entity_poly.type
_entity_poly.pdbx_seq_one_letter_code
_entity_poly.pdbx_strand_id
1 'polypeptide(L)'
;MADELEVSREVPIQAKIQVRDVVKVEFEIQNLVQEIRQCDGPLTLLNELNMKIKMRMNSLKMNMEKLEQLAKEQDKDSDTKAILLIKNQHDSELIRLQSSIRKANLACKARIDQTERESLFSGQASSLRNRNYNKENLAATTSNITKDLMSIARNSSATVTDTQEEYKGLSGVIQTSKNLLNKYNRREVTDRLLVVFGLILFAVTVLYIVKKRVW
;
A
#
# COMPACT_ATOMS: atom_id res chain seq x y z
N MET A 1 0.97 8.71 -9.58
CA MET A 1 1.48 9.96 -8.99
C MET A 1 0.39 11.01 -8.73
N ALA A 2 -0.53 11.28 -9.66
CA ALA A 2 -1.71 12.12 -9.36
C ALA A 2 -2.75 11.43 -8.46
N ASP A 3 -2.98 10.12 -8.65
CA ASP A 3 -3.94 9.32 -7.85
C ASP A 3 -3.54 9.13 -6.38
N GLU A 4 -2.25 8.97 -6.08
CA GLU A 4 -1.77 8.79 -4.69
C GLU A 4 -1.97 10.05 -3.81
N LEU A 5 -1.99 11.23 -4.43
CA LEU A 5 -2.21 12.49 -3.71
C LEU A 5 -3.69 12.73 -3.37
N GLU A 6 -4.62 12.18 -4.16
CA GLU A 6 -6.06 12.40 -3.96
C GLU A 6 -6.62 11.47 -2.88
N VAL A 7 -6.14 10.22 -2.82
CA VAL A 7 -6.47 9.26 -1.73
C VAL A 7 -6.01 9.80 -0.37
N SER A 8 -4.89 10.54 -0.30
CA SER A 8 -4.37 11.16 0.93
C SER A 8 -5.27 12.28 1.50
N ARG A 9 -6.18 12.86 0.69
CA ARG A 9 -7.13 13.90 1.13
C ARG A 9 -8.38 13.35 1.82
N GLU A 10 -8.77 12.11 1.54
CA GLU A 10 -9.95 11.46 2.16
C GLU A 10 -9.60 10.71 3.47
N VAL A 11 -8.32 10.56 3.81
CA VAL A 11 -7.88 9.85 5.03
C VAL A 11 -8.01 10.74 6.27
N PRO A 12 -8.68 10.28 7.34
CA PRO A 12 -8.67 10.98 8.62
C PRO A 12 -7.25 11.15 9.15
N ILE A 13 -6.98 12.27 9.81
CA ILE A 13 -5.63 12.66 10.26
C ILE A 13 -4.98 11.57 11.12
N GLN A 14 -5.77 10.88 11.96
CA GLN A 14 -5.32 9.80 12.83
C GLN A 14 -4.72 8.61 12.06
N ALA A 15 -5.18 8.32 10.84
CA ALA A 15 -4.69 7.21 10.03
C ALA A 15 -3.56 7.59 9.06
N LYS A 16 -3.32 8.89 8.82
CA LYS A 16 -2.31 9.35 7.85
C LYS A 16 -0.89 8.88 8.14
N ILE A 17 -0.50 8.88 9.42
CA ILE A 17 0.83 8.41 9.84
C ILE A 17 0.98 6.93 9.49
N GLN A 18 -0.05 6.15 9.80
CA GLN A 18 -0.04 4.71 9.59
C GLN A 18 -0.03 4.36 8.09
N VAL A 19 -0.80 5.09 7.26
CA VAL A 19 -0.77 4.94 5.79
C VAL A 19 0.62 5.28 5.24
N ARG A 20 1.26 6.36 5.71
CA ARG A 20 2.63 6.71 5.29
C ARG A 20 3.62 5.59 5.63
N ASP A 21 3.50 4.99 6.80
CA ASP A 21 4.38 3.91 7.24
C ASP A 21 4.15 2.63 6.41
N VAL A 22 2.92 2.35 6.01
CA VAL A 22 2.58 1.27 5.05
C VAL A 22 3.31 1.50 3.71
N VAL A 23 3.12 2.67 3.09
CA VAL A 23 3.75 3.03 1.81
C VAL A 23 5.28 2.94 1.90
N LYS A 24 5.87 3.40 3.01
CA LYS A 24 7.32 3.32 3.23
C LYS A 24 7.80 1.87 3.24
N VAL A 25 7.12 0.98 3.96
CA VAL A 25 7.50 -0.44 4.02
C VAL A 25 7.31 -1.13 2.66
N GLU A 26 6.25 -0.79 1.92
CA GLU A 26 6.03 -1.29 0.55
C GLU A 26 7.19 -0.89 -0.37
N PHE A 27 7.64 0.36 -0.30
CA PHE A 27 8.78 0.84 -1.07
C PHE A 27 10.08 0.11 -0.70
N GLU A 28 10.33 -0.11 0.60
CA GLU A 28 11.48 -0.90 1.05
C GLU A 28 11.45 -2.34 0.50
N ILE A 29 10.26 -2.98 0.46
CA ILE A 29 10.08 -4.31 -0.15
C ILE A 29 10.37 -4.25 -1.65
N GLN A 30 9.86 -3.24 -2.36
CA GLN A 30 10.14 -3.07 -3.79
C GLN A 30 11.63 -2.92 -4.07
N ASN A 31 12.36 -2.17 -3.25
CA ASN A 31 13.81 -2.02 -3.38
C ASN A 31 14.53 -3.36 -3.20
N LEU A 32 14.20 -4.12 -2.15
CA LEU A 32 14.75 -5.45 -1.92
C LEU A 32 14.44 -6.42 -3.08
N VAL A 33 13.27 -6.30 -3.71
CA VAL A 33 12.94 -7.08 -4.91
C VAL A 33 13.85 -6.72 -6.09
N GLN A 34 14.19 -5.44 -6.28
CA GLN A 34 15.16 -5.05 -7.31
C GLN A 34 16.56 -5.58 -7.00
N GLU A 35 16.98 -5.56 -5.73
CA GLU A 35 18.24 -6.17 -5.30
C GLU A 35 18.28 -7.67 -5.62
N ILE A 36 17.19 -8.43 -5.39
CA ILE A 36 17.10 -9.84 -5.78
C ILE A 36 17.20 -10.02 -7.30
N ARG A 37 16.56 -9.15 -8.09
CA ARG A 37 16.61 -9.24 -9.57
C ARG A 37 18.02 -9.06 -10.11
N GLN A 38 18.84 -8.26 -9.44
CA GLN A 38 20.24 -7.99 -9.78
C GLN A 38 21.23 -8.93 -9.07
N CYS A 39 20.74 -9.87 -8.27
CA CYS A 39 21.58 -10.78 -7.51
C CYS A 39 22.02 -11.97 -8.38
N ASP A 40 23.34 -12.14 -8.52
CA ASP A 40 23.99 -13.14 -9.38
C ASP A 40 24.64 -14.27 -8.58
N GLY A 41 24.61 -14.16 -7.25
CA GLY A 41 25.13 -15.13 -6.30
C GLY A 41 25.70 -14.47 -5.05
N PRO A 42 26.27 -15.25 -4.12
CA PRO A 42 25.96 -16.66 -3.83
C PRO A 42 24.55 -16.83 -3.22
N LEU A 43 24.06 -18.07 -3.12
CA LEU A 43 22.76 -18.40 -2.53
C LEU A 43 22.56 -17.86 -1.10
N THR A 44 23.65 -17.64 -0.36
CA THR A 44 23.62 -17.01 0.96
C THR A 44 23.14 -15.55 0.91
N LEU A 45 23.54 -14.78 -0.11
CA LEU A 45 23.06 -13.42 -0.32
C LEU A 45 21.56 -13.41 -0.65
N LEU A 46 21.11 -14.34 -1.50
CA LEU A 46 19.69 -14.51 -1.79
C LEU A 46 18.88 -14.86 -0.52
N ASN A 47 19.44 -15.69 0.37
CA ASN A 47 18.81 -16.00 1.65
C ASN A 47 18.72 -14.79 2.58
N GLU A 48 19.77 -13.97 2.65
CA GLU A 48 19.75 -12.75 3.45
C GLU A 48 18.69 -11.75 2.94
N LEU A 49 18.64 -11.51 1.63
CA LEU A 49 17.63 -10.66 1.01
C LEU A 49 16.21 -11.18 1.29
N ASN A 50 16.00 -12.50 1.19
CA ASN A 50 14.72 -13.11 1.52
C ASN A 50 14.32 -12.97 2.99
N MET A 51 15.28 -13.05 3.93
CA MET A 51 15.01 -12.78 5.34
C MET A 51 14.62 -11.32 5.56
N LYS A 52 15.30 -10.36 4.93
CA LYS A 52 14.94 -8.94 4.97
C LYS A 52 13.52 -8.73 4.44
N ILE A 53 13.18 -9.31 3.29
CA ILE A 53 11.83 -9.24 2.72
C ILE A 53 10.80 -9.82 3.67
N LYS A 54 11.06 -10.97 4.29
CA LYS A 54 10.16 -11.58 5.28
C LYS A 54 9.91 -10.66 6.47
N MET A 55 10.94 -10.04 7.02
CA MET A 55 10.78 -9.08 8.12
C MET A 55 9.93 -7.88 7.70
N ARG A 56 10.19 -7.30 6.53
CA ARG A 56 9.42 -6.15 6.01
C ARG A 56 7.96 -6.53 5.71
N MET A 57 7.73 -7.71 5.15
CA MET A 57 6.39 -8.24 4.87
C MET A 57 5.57 -8.42 6.15
N ASN A 58 6.18 -8.90 7.23
CA ASN A 58 5.53 -8.99 8.54
C ASN A 58 5.23 -7.60 9.12
N SER A 59 6.16 -6.65 8.99
CA SER A 59 5.93 -5.27 9.42
C SER A 59 4.78 -4.62 8.65
N LEU A 60 4.68 -4.87 7.34
CA LEU A 60 3.59 -4.39 6.50
C LEU A 60 2.25 -4.93 7.01
N LYS A 61 2.16 -6.24 7.27
CA LYS A 61 0.96 -6.85 7.87
C LYS A 61 0.55 -6.23 9.19
N MET A 62 1.49 -6.08 10.14
CA MET A 62 1.17 -5.45 11.43
C MET A 62 0.70 -4.00 11.24
N ASN A 63 1.25 -3.28 10.27
CA ASN A 63 0.81 -1.92 9.99
C ASN A 63 -0.59 -1.87 9.38
N MET A 64 -0.97 -2.88 8.59
CA MET A 64 -2.32 -3.03 8.04
C MET A 64 -3.34 -3.44 9.10
N GLU A 65 -2.98 -4.30 10.05
CA GLU A 65 -3.82 -4.63 11.21
C GLU A 65 -4.09 -3.40 12.08
N LYS A 66 -3.06 -2.55 12.29
CA LYS A 66 -3.23 -1.26 12.98
C LYS A 66 -4.16 -0.31 12.23
N LEU A 67 -4.10 -0.24 10.89
CA LEU A 67 -5.07 0.54 10.11
C LEU A 67 -6.50 0.04 10.33
N GLU A 68 -6.69 -1.28 10.42
CA GLU A 68 -8.01 -1.84 10.71
C GLU A 68 -8.49 -1.48 12.12
N GLN A 69 -7.61 -1.48 13.12
CA GLN A 69 -7.94 -1.04 14.48
C GLN A 69 -8.33 0.44 14.50
N LEU A 70 -7.55 1.31 13.84
CA LEU A 70 -7.88 2.73 13.71
C LEU A 70 -9.22 2.96 13.00
N ALA A 71 -9.61 2.09 12.07
CA ALA A 71 -10.93 2.15 11.44
C ALA A 71 -12.06 1.80 12.42
N LYS A 72 -11.85 0.79 13.29
CA LYS A 72 -12.81 0.36 14.32
C LYS A 72 -12.98 1.38 15.45
N GLU A 73 -11.95 2.18 15.70
CA GLU A 73 -11.96 3.25 16.71
C GLU A 73 -12.66 4.53 16.23
N GLN A 74 -13.03 4.63 14.96
CA GLN A 74 -13.71 5.82 14.46
C GLN A 74 -15.19 5.86 14.80
N ASP A 75 -15.64 7.02 15.28
CA ASP A 75 -17.05 7.30 15.57
C ASP A 75 -17.86 7.55 14.28
N LYS A 76 -17.20 8.05 13.22
CA LYS A 76 -17.84 8.38 11.95
C LYS A 76 -17.73 7.21 10.97
N ASP A 77 -18.89 6.69 10.57
CA ASP A 77 -19.00 5.63 9.54
C ASP A 77 -18.32 6.01 8.21
N SER A 78 -18.30 7.30 7.84
CA SER A 78 -17.58 7.78 6.66
C SER A 78 -16.06 7.59 6.76
N ASP A 79 -15.50 7.82 7.95
CA ASP A 79 -14.06 7.81 8.20
C ASP A 79 -13.58 6.36 8.39
N THR A 80 -14.38 5.52 9.05
CA THR A 80 -14.19 4.06 9.08
C THR A 80 -14.12 3.48 7.67
N LYS A 81 -15.09 3.81 6.81
CA LYS A 81 -15.12 3.31 5.42
C LYS A 81 -13.93 3.80 4.60
N ALA A 82 -13.50 5.05 4.79
CA ALA A 82 -12.33 5.60 4.09
C ALA A 82 -11.04 4.84 4.47
N ILE A 83 -10.83 4.56 5.76
CA ILE A 83 -9.64 3.82 6.22
C ILE A 83 -9.66 2.38 5.70
N LEU A 84 -10.82 1.70 5.74
CA LEU A 84 -10.93 0.32 5.24
C LEU A 84 -10.73 0.23 3.73
N LEU A 85 -11.19 1.22 2.97
CA LEU A 85 -10.92 1.27 1.52
C LEU A 85 -9.41 1.30 1.24
N ILE A 86 -8.66 2.14 1.95
CA ILE A 86 -7.21 2.26 1.82
C ILE A 86 -6.52 0.97 2.23
N LYS A 87 -6.96 0.36 3.35
CA LYS A 87 -6.46 -0.94 3.78
C LYS A 87 -6.62 -1.98 2.65
N ASN A 88 -7.81 -2.07 2.04
CA ASN A 88 -8.08 -3.02 0.96
C ASN A 88 -7.23 -2.77 -0.30
N GLN A 89 -6.94 -1.50 -0.60
CA GLN A 89 -6.01 -1.13 -1.68
C GLN A 89 -4.61 -1.69 -1.37
N HIS A 90 -4.10 -1.46 -0.16
CA HIS A 90 -2.81 -2.00 0.26
C HIS A 90 -2.80 -3.52 0.38
N ASP A 91 -3.93 -4.17 0.65
CA ASP A 91 -4.01 -5.65 0.69
C ASP A 91 -3.87 -6.21 -0.73
N SER A 92 -4.38 -5.48 -1.72
CA SER A 92 -4.19 -5.81 -3.14
C SER A 92 -2.73 -5.60 -3.57
N GLU A 93 -2.08 -4.53 -3.10
CA GLU A 93 -0.65 -4.27 -3.36
C GLU A 93 0.25 -5.33 -2.70
N LEU A 94 -0.09 -5.78 -1.49
CA LEU A 94 0.62 -6.87 -0.80
C LEU A 94 0.69 -8.14 -1.68
N ILE A 95 -0.43 -8.53 -2.31
CA ILE A 95 -0.52 -9.68 -3.22
C ILE A 95 0.36 -9.48 -4.47
N ARG A 96 0.39 -8.25 -5.01
CA ARG A 96 1.24 -7.88 -6.15
C ARG A 96 2.72 -7.97 -5.79
N LEU A 97 3.12 -7.41 -4.64
CA LEU A 97 4.49 -7.48 -4.14
C LEU A 97 4.94 -8.93 -3.95
N GLN A 98 4.10 -9.78 -3.38
CA GLN A 98 4.39 -11.21 -3.21
C GLN A 98 4.61 -11.93 -4.55
N SER A 99 3.78 -11.64 -5.54
CA SER A 99 3.95 -12.17 -6.90
C SER A 99 5.27 -11.70 -7.52
N SER A 100 5.65 -10.44 -7.29
CA SER A 100 6.92 -9.88 -7.77
C SER A 100 8.14 -10.52 -7.08
N ILE A 101 8.08 -10.69 -5.75
CA ILE A 101 9.12 -11.37 -4.94
C ILE A 101 9.32 -12.79 -5.44
N ARG A 102 8.23 -13.53 -5.67
CA ARG A 102 8.30 -14.91 -6.19
C ARG A 102 9.04 -14.94 -7.53
N LYS A 103 8.61 -14.11 -8.49
CA LYS A 103 9.24 -14.05 -9.82
C LYS A 103 10.74 -13.71 -9.72
N ALA A 104 11.10 -12.73 -8.89
CA ALA A 104 12.48 -12.33 -8.66
C ALA A 104 13.32 -13.48 -8.06
N ASN A 105 12.79 -14.18 -7.05
CA ASN A 105 13.46 -15.32 -6.42
C ASN A 105 13.71 -16.48 -7.38
N LEU A 106 12.70 -16.84 -8.18
CA LEU A 106 12.83 -17.89 -9.19
C LEU A 106 13.88 -17.51 -10.25
N ALA A 107 13.87 -16.26 -10.72
CA ALA A 107 14.84 -15.78 -11.69
C ALA A 107 16.27 -15.77 -11.13
N CYS A 108 16.47 -15.21 -9.93
CA CYS A 108 17.78 -15.20 -9.26
C CYS A 108 18.30 -16.63 -9.03
N LYS A 109 17.45 -17.52 -8.50
CA LYS A 109 17.83 -18.92 -8.27
C LYS A 109 18.23 -19.64 -9.57
N ALA A 110 17.46 -19.47 -10.64
CA ALA A 110 17.77 -20.07 -11.94
C ALA A 110 19.13 -19.60 -12.48
N ARG A 111 19.46 -18.33 -12.28
CA ARG A 111 20.74 -17.75 -12.69
C ARG A 111 21.90 -18.27 -11.86
N ILE A 112 21.75 -18.34 -10.54
CA ILE A 112 22.75 -18.95 -9.65
C ILE A 112 23.03 -20.41 -10.07
N ASP A 113 21.98 -21.20 -10.33
CA ASP A 113 22.12 -22.59 -10.76
C ASP A 113 22.80 -22.71 -12.14
N GLN A 114 22.55 -21.75 -13.04
CA GLN A 114 23.18 -21.69 -14.36
C GLN A 114 24.68 -21.37 -14.27
N THR A 115 25.06 -20.32 -13.54
CA THR A 115 26.47 -19.96 -13.34
C THR A 115 27.26 -21.09 -12.68
N GLU A 116 26.63 -21.82 -11.76
CA GLU A 116 27.27 -22.97 -11.14
C GLU A 116 27.44 -24.13 -12.13
N ARG A 117 26.43 -24.43 -12.96
CA ARG A 117 26.57 -25.42 -14.03
C ARG A 117 27.71 -25.08 -14.98
N GLU A 118 27.78 -23.83 -15.44
CA GLU A 118 28.86 -23.35 -16.31
C GLU A 118 30.25 -23.53 -15.66
N SER A 119 30.36 -23.24 -14.35
CA SER A 119 31.60 -23.47 -13.60
C SER A 119 31.98 -24.96 -13.51
N LEU A 120 31.01 -25.87 -13.39
CA LEU A 120 31.24 -27.32 -13.37
C LEU A 120 31.71 -27.85 -14.73
N PHE A 121 31.14 -27.35 -15.83
CA PHE A 121 31.56 -27.72 -17.19
C PHE A 121 32.96 -27.19 -17.56
N SER A 122 33.43 -26.13 -16.88
CA SER A 122 34.77 -25.56 -17.08
C SER A 122 35.93 -26.35 -16.41
N GLY A 123 35.64 -27.44 -15.70
CA GLY A 123 36.66 -28.39 -15.24
C GLY A 123 37.36 -28.08 -13.90
N GLN A 124 36.92 -27.08 -13.13
CA GLN A 124 37.39 -26.87 -11.75
C GLN A 124 36.71 -27.86 -10.77
N ALA A 125 37.05 -29.15 -10.88
CA ALA A 125 36.31 -30.25 -10.25
C ALA A 125 36.92 -30.82 -8.95
N SER A 126 37.72 -30.07 -8.18
CA SER A 126 38.47 -30.64 -7.04
C SER A 126 37.79 -30.55 -5.67
N SER A 127 36.54 -30.08 -5.52
CA SER A 127 35.91 -29.95 -4.19
C SER A 127 34.39 -30.20 -4.14
N LEU A 128 33.89 -31.26 -4.79
CA LEU A 128 32.45 -31.43 -5.03
C LEU A 128 31.66 -32.20 -3.96
N ARG A 129 32.29 -33.00 -3.09
CA ARG A 129 31.54 -33.92 -2.21
C ARG A 129 31.09 -33.31 -0.87
N ASN A 130 31.80 -32.31 -0.33
CA ASN A 130 31.43 -31.62 0.92
C ASN A 130 30.56 -30.37 0.71
N ARG A 131 30.53 -29.82 -0.52
CA ARG A 131 29.77 -28.61 -0.88
C ARG A 131 28.29 -28.90 -1.17
N ASN A 132 27.95 -30.13 -1.54
CA ASN A 132 26.57 -30.52 -1.87
C ASN A 132 25.62 -30.51 -0.66
N TYR A 133 26.04 -31.01 0.52
CA TYR A 133 25.17 -31.07 1.70
C TYR A 133 24.78 -29.68 2.21
N ASN A 134 25.74 -28.75 2.28
CA ASN A 134 25.48 -27.38 2.73
C ASN A 134 24.63 -26.59 1.71
N LYS A 135 24.83 -26.84 0.40
CA LYS A 135 24.03 -26.25 -0.67
C LYS A 135 22.57 -26.71 -0.63
N GLU A 136 22.33 -28.01 -0.45
CA GLU A 136 20.97 -28.55 -0.37
C GLU A 136 20.22 -27.95 0.82
N ASN A 137 20.88 -27.83 1.97
CA ASN A 137 20.32 -27.19 3.16
C ASN A 137 20.02 -25.70 2.95
N LEU A 138 20.93 -24.96 2.30
CA LEU A 138 20.74 -23.54 1.95
C LEU A 138 19.57 -23.36 0.97
N ALA A 139 19.46 -24.22 -0.05
CA ALA A 139 18.39 -24.17 -1.04
C ALA A 139 17.03 -24.56 -0.46
N ALA A 140 17.02 -25.55 0.46
CA ALA A 140 15.84 -25.90 1.24
C ALA A 140 15.40 -24.72 2.11
N THR A 141 16.34 -24.03 2.75
CA THR A 141 16.08 -22.81 3.54
C THR A 141 15.46 -21.70 2.68
N THR A 142 16.02 -21.39 1.50
CA THR A 142 15.44 -20.41 0.57
C THR A 142 14.02 -20.76 0.17
N SER A 143 13.80 -22.05 -0.15
CA SER A 143 12.48 -22.56 -0.52
C SER A 143 11.48 -22.43 0.62
N ASN A 144 11.89 -22.72 1.85
CA ASN A 144 11.03 -22.60 3.03
C ASN A 144 10.67 -21.14 3.32
N ILE A 145 11.62 -20.20 3.22
CA ILE A 145 11.34 -18.76 3.36
C ILE A 145 10.38 -18.29 2.26
N THR A 146 10.58 -18.74 1.02
CA THR A 146 9.69 -18.39 -0.11
C THR A 146 8.28 -18.96 0.08
N LYS A 147 8.16 -20.19 0.61
CA LYS A 147 6.87 -20.80 0.95
C LYS A 147 6.16 -20.04 2.06
N ASP A 148 6.89 -19.60 3.07
CA ASP A 148 6.34 -18.81 4.17
C ASP A 148 5.87 -17.42 3.70
N LEU A 149 6.63 -16.77 2.80
CA LEU A 149 6.16 -15.57 2.11
C LEU A 149 4.86 -15.80 1.33
N MET A 150 4.64 -17.01 0.80
CA MET A 150 3.41 -17.39 0.09
C MET A 150 2.25 -17.74 1.03
N SER A 151 2.49 -18.31 2.21
CA SER A 151 1.42 -18.56 3.19
C SER A 151 0.88 -17.22 3.71
N ILE A 152 1.77 -16.26 3.94
CA ILE A 152 1.44 -14.88 4.27
C ILE A 152 0.48 -14.29 3.22
N ALA A 153 0.70 -14.57 1.93
CA ALA A 153 -0.14 -14.12 0.82
C ALA A 153 -1.55 -14.67 0.84
N ARG A 154 -1.69 -15.99 1.04
CA ARG A 154 -2.97 -16.68 0.97
C ARG A 154 -3.95 -16.17 2.02
N ASN A 155 -3.45 -15.88 3.22
CA ASN A 155 -4.28 -15.34 4.30
C ASN A 155 -4.81 -13.95 3.95
N SER A 156 -3.98 -13.08 3.34
CA SER A 156 -4.43 -11.75 2.89
C SER A 156 -5.35 -11.82 1.66
N SER A 157 -5.07 -12.72 0.71
CA SER A 157 -5.89 -12.87 -0.49
C SER A 157 -7.30 -13.41 -0.21
N ALA A 158 -7.47 -14.31 0.76
CA ALA A 158 -8.79 -14.79 1.16
C ALA A 158 -9.63 -13.65 1.75
N THR A 159 -9.02 -12.81 2.60
CA THR A 159 -9.66 -11.60 3.10
C THR A 159 -10.01 -10.61 1.97
N VAL A 160 -9.16 -10.47 0.95
CA VAL A 160 -9.42 -9.57 -0.20
C VAL A 160 -10.54 -10.04 -1.11
N THR A 161 -10.68 -11.34 -1.39
CA THR A 161 -11.74 -11.84 -2.28
C THR A 161 -13.12 -11.69 -1.66
N ASP A 162 -13.25 -12.01 -0.38
CA ASP A 162 -14.54 -11.91 0.33
C ASP A 162 -14.94 -10.44 0.53
N THR A 163 -13.96 -9.55 0.77
CA THR A 163 -14.22 -8.12 0.91
C THR A 163 -14.45 -7.41 -0.43
N GLN A 164 -13.77 -7.75 -1.53
CA GLN A 164 -14.00 -7.12 -2.84
C GLN A 164 -15.47 -7.20 -3.31
N GLU A 165 -16.17 -8.31 -3.03
CA GLU A 165 -17.60 -8.45 -3.35
C GLU A 165 -18.49 -7.57 -2.48
N GLU A 166 -18.27 -7.54 -1.15
CA GLU A 166 -18.97 -6.62 -0.24
C GLU A 166 -18.69 -5.14 -0.57
N TYR A 167 -17.46 -4.81 -0.96
CA TYR A 167 -17.05 -3.44 -1.26
C TYR A 167 -17.47 -2.93 -2.63
N LYS A 168 -17.70 -3.79 -3.64
CA LYS A 168 -18.42 -3.35 -4.85
C LYS A 168 -19.85 -2.89 -4.52
N GLY A 169 -20.48 -3.52 -3.54
CA GLY A 169 -21.73 -3.06 -2.93
C GLY A 169 -21.56 -1.72 -2.19
N LEU A 170 -20.54 -1.58 -1.33
CA LEU A 170 -20.27 -0.32 -0.62
C LEU A 170 -19.80 0.83 -1.52
N SER A 171 -19.11 0.58 -2.63
CA SER A 171 -18.67 1.61 -3.58
C SER A 171 -19.85 2.31 -4.24
N GLY A 172 -20.93 1.56 -4.53
CA GLY A 172 -22.22 2.14 -4.95
C GLY A 172 -22.84 3.05 -3.88
N VAL A 173 -22.70 2.68 -2.60
CA VAL A 173 -23.15 3.48 -1.45
C VAL A 173 -22.23 4.67 -1.16
N ILE A 174 -20.92 4.58 -1.42
CA ILE A 174 -19.94 5.67 -1.28
C ILE A 174 -20.14 6.71 -2.38
N GLN A 175 -20.45 6.30 -3.61
CA GLN A 175 -20.80 7.24 -4.68
C GLN A 175 -22.12 7.97 -4.39
N THR A 176 -23.06 7.26 -3.78
CA THR A 176 -24.29 7.86 -3.22
C THR A 176 -23.98 8.80 -2.03
N SER A 177 -22.98 8.47 -1.21
CA SER A 177 -22.49 9.32 -0.10
C SER A 177 -21.73 10.55 -0.59
N LYS A 178 -21.00 10.49 -1.72
CA LYS A 178 -20.40 11.67 -2.38
C LYS A 178 -21.48 12.67 -2.81
N ASN A 179 -22.64 12.19 -3.28
CA ASN A 179 -23.78 13.03 -3.60
C ASN A 179 -24.46 13.64 -2.36
N LEU A 180 -24.34 13.00 -1.19
CA LEU A 180 -24.87 13.51 0.09
C LEU A 180 -23.89 14.45 0.81
N LEU A 181 -22.57 14.21 0.74
CA LEU A 181 -21.55 15.17 1.20
C LEU A 181 -21.60 16.47 0.39
N ASN A 182 -21.87 16.39 -0.92
CA ASN A 182 -22.12 17.58 -1.74
C ASN A 182 -23.41 18.32 -1.31
N LYS A 183 -24.39 17.65 -0.70
CA LYS A 183 -25.55 18.30 -0.08
C LYS A 183 -25.24 18.95 1.27
N TYR A 184 -24.24 18.46 2.01
CA TYR A 184 -23.82 19.06 3.29
C TYR A 184 -22.92 20.29 3.09
N ASN A 185 -22.02 20.28 2.11
CA ASN A 185 -21.26 21.47 1.69
C ASN A 185 -22.17 22.60 1.15
N ARG A 186 -23.32 22.25 0.57
CA ARG A 186 -24.30 23.23 0.08
C ARG A 186 -24.98 24.03 1.19
N ARG A 187 -25.14 23.45 2.39
CA ARG A 187 -25.80 24.13 3.52
C ARG A 187 -24.91 25.24 4.09
N GLU A 188 -23.60 24.99 4.21
CA GLU A 188 -22.63 26.03 4.61
C GLU A 188 -22.40 27.07 3.50
N VAL A 189 -22.43 26.67 2.23
CA VAL A 189 -22.30 27.62 1.10
C VAL A 189 -23.52 28.54 0.99
N THR A 190 -24.73 28.02 1.19
CA THR A 190 -25.95 28.84 1.12
C THR A 190 -25.98 29.87 2.25
N ASP A 191 -25.56 29.49 3.45
CA ASP A 191 -25.47 30.40 4.60
C ASP A 191 -24.42 31.50 4.37
N ARG A 192 -23.22 31.14 3.89
CA ARG A 192 -22.19 32.11 3.52
C ARG A 192 -22.61 33.05 2.39
N LEU A 193 -23.36 32.55 1.40
CA LEU A 193 -23.87 33.39 0.30
C LEU A 193 -24.91 34.40 0.78
N LEU A 194 -25.78 34.03 1.72
CA LEU A 194 -26.76 34.95 2.30
C LEU A 194 -26.08 36.08 3.08
N VAL A 195 -25.04 35.77 3.86
CA VAL A 195 -24.25 36.78 4.58
C VAL A 195 -23.55 37.73 3.60
N VAL A 196 -22.94 37.21 2.53
CA VAL A 196 -22.27 38.04 1.51
C VAL A 196 -23.27 38.92 0.75
N PHE A 197 -24.43 38.37 0.39
CA PHE A 197 -25.47 39.12 -0.30
C PHE A 197 -26.03 40.26 0.57
N GLY A 198 -26.22 40.01 1.87
CA GLY A 198 -26.60 41.05 2.84
C GLY A 198 -25.55 42.16 2.95
N LEU A 199 -24.26 41.79 2.96
CA LEU A 199 -23.16 42.76 3.03
C LEU A 199 -23.10 43.64 1.77
N ILE A 200 -23.33 43.06 0.59
CA ILE A 200 -23.39 43.80 -0.68
C ILE A 200 -24.54 44.81 -0.66
N LEU A 201 -25.76 44.39 -0.28
CA LEU A 201 -26.91 45.30 -0.21
C LEU A 201 -26.67 46.42 0.79
N PHE A 202 -26.09 46.12 1.95
CA PHE A 202 -25.71 47.13 2.94
C PHE A 202 -24.74 48.15 2.36
N ALA A 203 -23.66 47.69 1.70
CA ALA A 203 -22.68 48.56 1.06
C ALA A 203 -23.29 49.44 -0.04
N VAL A 204 -24.17 48.88 -0.88
CA VAL A 204 -24.89 49.64 -1.91
C VAL A 204 -25.78 50.72 -1.29
N THR A 205 -26.47 50.40 -0.20
CA THR A 205 -27.33 51.37 0.50
C THR A 205 -26.51 52.51 1.09
N VAL A 206 -25.40 52.19 1.75
CA VAL A 206 -24.48 53.19 2.32
C VAL A 206 -23.89 54.07 1.21
N LEU A 207 -23.38 53.46 0.13
CA LEU A 207 -22.84 54.21 -1.02
C LEU A 207 -23.91 55.08 -1.69
N TYR A 208 -25.15 54.61 -1.81
CA TYR A 208 -26.25 55.41 -2.34
C TYR A 208 -26.55 56.62 -1.46
N ILE A 209 -26.60 56.45 -0.14
CA ILE A 209 -26.80 57.55 0.82
C ILE A 209 -25.64 58.54 0.73
N VAL A 210 -24.40 58.06 0.77
CA VAL A 210 -23.21 58.93 0.68
C VAL A 210 -23.20 59.68 -0.64
N LYS A 211 -23.46 59.00 -1.77
CA LYS A 211 -23.52 59.64 -3.09
C LYS A 211 -24.62 60.70 -3.14
N LYS A 212 -25.83 60.40 -2.64
CA LYS A 212 -26.93 61.37 -2.61
C LYS A 212 -26.68 62.57 -1.67
N ARG A 213 -25.78 62.42 -0.69
CA ARG A 213 -25.50 63.47 0.30
C ARG A 213 -24.27 64.32 -0.03
N VAL A 214 -23.31 63.76 -0.77
CA VAL A 214 -22.02 64.39 -1.09
C VAL A 214 -21.98 64.90 -2.54
N TRP A 215 -22.74 64.28 -3.45
CA TRP A 215 -22.87 64.67 -4.86
C TRP A 215 -24.27 65.23 -5.16
#